data_AF-A0A936TH47-F1
#
_entry.id   AF-A0A936TH47-F1
#
_cell.length_a   1.000
_cell.length_b   1.000
_cell.length_c   1.000
_cell.angle_alpha   90.00
_cell.angle_beta   90.00
_cell.angle_gamma   90.00
#
_symmetry.space_group_name_H-M   'P 1'
#
loop_
_entity.id
_entity.type
_entity.pdbx_description
1 polymer ?
#
loop_
_entity_poly.entity_id
_entity_poly.type
_entity_poly.pdbx_seq_one_letter_code
_entity_poly.pdbx_strand_id
1 'polypeptide(L)' 'MLEKQRKEAQNTERKISFRWKVLQALGVILIGLGLLIDWPPPQEANLPDTTSFFVILGLFIIATGFLLALRRE' A
#
# COMPACT_ATOMS: atom_id res chain seq x y z
N MET A 1 3.60 10.06 36.12
CA MET A 1 2.48 9.43 35.38
C MET A 1 2.35 9.96 33.95
N LEU A 2 2.36 11.30 33.74
CA LEU A 2 2.27 11.93 32.41
C LEU A 2 3.38 11.54 31.42
N GLU A 3 4.63 11.39 31.86
CA GLU A 3 5.74 10.99 30.96
C GLU A 3 5.59 9.57 30.41
N LYS A 4 5.00 8.65 31.19
CA LYS A 4 4.80 7.27 30.77
C LYS A 4 3.72 7.19 29.68
N GLN A 5 2.62 7.91 29.87
CA GLN A 5 1.54 8.08 28.90
C GLN A 5 2.02 8.76 27.60
N ARG A 6 2.86 9.80 27.71
CA ARG A 6 3.42 10.50 26.54
C ARG A 6 4.35 9.61 25.71
N LYS A 7 5.16 8.78 26.39
CA LYS A 7 6.01 7.78 25.72
C LYS A 7 5.19 6.69 25.05
N GLU A 8 4.12 6.20 25.68
CA GLU A 8 3.22 5.20 25.08
C GLU A 8 2.45 5.75 23.87
N ALA A 9 1.97 7.00 23.94
CA ALA A 9 1.36 7.69 22.82
C ALA A 9 2.33 7.86 21.64
N GLN A 10 3.56 8.35 21.89
CA GLN A 10 4.57 8.47 20.85
C GLN A 10 4.99 7.13 20.24
N ASN A 11 5.06 6.07 21.05
CA ASN A 11 5.42 4.74 20.55
C ASN A 11 4.28 4.14 19.70
N THR A 12 3.04 4.46 20.04
CA THR A 12 1.84 4.07 19.29
C THR A 12 1.76 4.83 17.96
N GLU A 13 1.96 6.14 17.97
CA GLU A 13 2.02 6.95 16.74
C GLU A 13 3.15 6.50 15.81
N ARG A 14 4.34 6.20 16.33
CA ARG A 14 5.46 5.69 15.52
C ARG A 14 5.15 4.34 14.89
N LYS A 15 4.55 3.40 15.63
CA LYS A 15 4.15 2.09 15.08
C LYS A 15 3.09 2.22 13.99
N ILE A 16 2.16 3.16 14.17
CA ILE A 16 1.10 3.43 13.20
C ILE A 16 1.67 4.08 11.93
N SER A 17 2.57 5.04 12.07
CA SER A 17 3.25 5.69 10.95
C SER A 17 4.14 4.71 10.16
N PHE A 18 4.78 3.76 10.83
CA PHE A 18 5.59 2.74 10.16
C PHE A 18 4.75 1.78 9.30
N ARG A 19 3.66 1.25 9.86
CA ARG A 19 2.71 0.39 9.12
C ARG A 19 2.18 1.08 7.87
N TRP A 20 2.01 2.39 7.95
CA TRP A 20 1.54 3.20 6.85
C TRP A 20 2.52 3.32 5.69
N LYS A 21 3.78 3.65 6.01
CA LYS A 21 4.85 3.70 5.02
C LYS A 21 5.08 2.35 4.36
N VAL A 22 4.95 1.26 5.11
CA VAL A 22 5.03 -0.11 4.56
C VAL A 22 3.90 -0.36 3.57
N LEU A 23 2.66 0.06 3.87
CA LEU A 23 1.53 -0.13 2.96
C LEU A 23 1.70 0.65 1.65
N GLN A 24 2.18 1.90 1.72
CA GLN A 24 2.50 2.69 0.53
C GLN A 24 3.65 2.07 -0.28
N ALA A 25 4.74 1.66 0.38
CA ALA A 25 5.86 1.02 -0.28
C ALA A 25 5.43 -0.28 -1.00
N LEU A 26 4.59 -1.09 -0.35
CA LEU A 26 4.03 -2.31 -0.95
C LEU A 26 3.20 -2.00 -2.20
N GLY A 27 2.39 -0.94 -2.16
CA GLY A 27 1.62 -0.47 -3.33
C GLY A 27 2.51 -0.06 -4.50
N VAL A 28 3.57 0.71 -4.25
CA VAL A 28 4.53 1.11 -5.29
C VAL A 28 5.27 -0.11 -5.87
N ILE A 29 5.65 -1.08 -5.02
CA ILE A 29 6.29 -2.33 -5.47
C ILE A 29 5.35 -3.13 -6.36
N LEU A 30 4.06 -3.24 -6.01
CA LEU A 30 3.05 -3.95 -6.81
C LEU A 30 2.84 -3.29 -8.19
N ILE A 31 2.76 -1.96 -8.24
CA ILE A 31 2.66 -1.24 -9.51
C ILE A 31 3.94 -1.43 -10.34
N GLY A 32 5.11 -1.34 -9.70
CA GLY A 32 6.39 -1.58 -10.34
C GLY A 32 6.46 -3.00 -10.91
N LEU A 33 6.05 -4.02 -10.15
CA LEU A 33 5.98 -5.41 -10.63
C LEU A 33 5.05 -5.55 -11.84
N GLY A 34 3.89 -4.87 -11.82
CA GLY A 34 2.97 -4.87 -12.95
C GLY A 34 3.59 -4.27 -14.21
N LEU A 35 4.30 -3.14 -14.09
CA LEU A 35 4.80 -2.38 -15.24
C LEU A 35 6.19 -2.81 -15.74
N LEU A 36 7.06 -3.33 -14.87
CA LEU A 36 8.46 -3.64 -15.18
C LEU A 36 8.70 -5.12 -15.49
N ILE A 37 7.79 -6.01 -15.13
CA ILE A 37 7.90 -7.43 -15.46
C ILE A 37 7.15 -7.69 -16.77
N ASP A 38 7.85 -8.30 -17.73
CA ASP A 38 7.25 -8.83 -18.94
C ASP A 38 6.46 -10.09 -18.55
N TRP A 39 5.15 -9.91 -18.32
CA TRP A 39 4.26 -11.01 -17.95
C TRP A 39 3.91 -11.84 -19.19
N PRO A 40 3.80 -13.17 -19.06
CA PRO A 40 3.38 -14.00 -20.16
C PRO A 40 1.98 -13.58 -20.63
N PRO A 41 1.73 -13.60 -21.96
CA PRO A 41 0.46 -13.15 -22.52
C PRO A 41 -0.71 -13.96 -21.96
N PRO A 42 -1.88 -13.33 -21.76
CA PRO A 42 -3.04 -13.98 -21.17
C PRO A 42 -3.42 -15.22 -21.98
N GLN A 43 -3.39 -16.38 -21.31
CA GLN A 43 -3.69 -17.68 -21.92
C GLN A 43 -5.21 -17.89 -22.11
N GLU A 44 -6.04 -17.08 -21.45
CA GLU A 44 -7.50 -17.12 -21.55
C GLU A 44 -8.07 -15.74 -21.90
N ALA A 45 -8.88 -15.68 -22.96
CA ALA A 45 -9.44 -14.46 -23.53
C ALA A 45 -10.40 -13.67 -22.61
N ASN A 46 -10.80 -14.26 -21.48
CA ASN A 46 -11.79 -13.67 -20.56
C ASN A 46 -11.19 -13.14 -19.25
N LEU A 47 -9.89 -13.32 -18.99
CA LEU A 47 -9.27 -12.78 -17.78
C LEU A 47 -8.51 -11.49 -18.08
N PRO A 48 -8.60 -10.48 -17.18
CA PRO A 48 -7.79 -9.29 -17.29
C PRO A 48 -6.31 -9.67 -17.27
N ASP A 49 -5.54 -9.00 -18.13
CA ASP A 49 -4.10 -9.17 -18.22
C ASP A 49 -3.46 -9.08 -16.82
N THR A 50 -2.49 -9.94 -16.55
CA THR A 50 -1.80 -9.99 -15.24
C THR A 50 -1.22 -8.63 -14.88
N THR A 51 -0.73 -7.91 -15.88
CA THR A 51 -0.28 -6.52 -15.81
C THR A 51 -1.37 -5.59 -15.29
N SER A 52 -2.57 -5.67 -15.90
CA SER A 52 -3.71 -4.83 -15.54
C SER A 52 -4.20 -5.11 -14.12
N PHE A 53 -4.20 -6.37 -13.70
CA PHE A 53 -4.56 -6.76 -12.34
C PHE A 53 -3.61 -6.16 -11.31
N PHE A 54 -2.29 -6.28 -11.51
CA PHE A 54 -1.30 -5.72 -10.58
C PHE A 54 -1.35 -4.19 -10.52
N VAL A 55 -1.55 -3.52 -11.66
CA VAL A 55 -1.68 -2.06 -11.72
C VAL A 55 -2.93 -1.59 -10.96
N ILE A 56 -4.09 -2.21 -11.21
CA ILE A 56 -5.34 -1.87 -10.50
C ILE A 56 -5.22 -2.13 -8.99
N LEU A 57 -4.67 -3.29 -8.61
CA LEU A 57 -4.48 -3.65 -7.21
C LEU A 57 -3.52 -2.68 -6.50
N GLY A 58 -2.40 -2.34 -7.14
CA GLY A 58 -1.43 -1.39 -6.62
C GLY A 58 -2.04 0.01 -6.46
N LEU A 59 -2.80 0.48 -7.44
CA LEU A 59 -3.46 1.78 -7.41
C LEU A 59 -4.53 1.84 -6.31
N PHE A 60 -5.27 0.74 -6.09
CA PHE A 60 -6.25 0.62 -5.01
C PHE A 60 -5.60 0.66 -3.63
N ILE A 61 -4.45 -0.01 -3.45
CA ILE A 61 -3.69 0.01 -2.19
C ILE A 61 -3.14 1.42 -1.92
N ILE A 62 -2.62 2.11 -2.93
CA ILE A 62 -2.13 3.49 -2.78
C ILE A 62 -3.28 4.45 -2.47
N ALA A 63 -4.43 4.33 -3.14
CA ALA A 63 -5.59 5.19 -2.93
C ALA A 63 -6.22 4.97 -1.54
N THR A 64 -6.46 3.71 -1.16
CA THR A 64 -6.96 3.34 0.17
C THR A 64 -5.96 3.74 1.25
N GLY A 65 -4.67 3.62 0.92
CA GLY A 65 -3.59 4.34 1.54
C GLY A 65 -3.98 5.81 1.72
N PHE A 66 -3.69 6.65 0.74
CA PHE A 66 -3.92 8.08 0.80
C PHE A 66 -5.20 8.56 1.54
N LEU A 67 -6.36 7.91 1.31
CA LEU A 67 -7.62 8.18 2.01
C LEU A 67 -7.57 7.95 3.53
N LEU A 68 -6.96 6.86 4.01
CA LEU A 68 -6.84 6.60 5.45
C LEU A 68 -5.86 7.57 6.13
N ALA A 69 -4.87 8.10 5.40
CA ALA A 69 -3.99 9.16 5.89
C ALA A 69 -4.75 10.47 6.08
N LEU A 70 -5.50 10.89 5.06
CA LEU A 70 -6.33 12.09 5.12
C LEU A 70 -7.42 12.00 6.21
N ARG A 71 -7.93 10.80 6.50
CA ARG A 71 -8.89 10.59 7.60
C ARG A 71 -8.27 10.77 9.00
N ARG A 72 -6.94 10.73 9.12
CA ARG A 72 -6.23 10.86 10.40
C ARG A 72 -5.70 12.26 10.68
N GLU A 73 -5.71 13.16 9.70
CA GLU A 73 -5.65 14.61 9.92
C GLU A 73 -7.02 15.14 10.37
#